data_AF-A0A8T3LYC8-F1
#
_entry.id   AF-A0A8T3LYC8-F1
#
_cell.length_a   1.000
_cell.length_b   1.000
_cell.length_c   1.000
_cell.angle_alpha   90.00
_cell.angle_beta   90.00
_cell.angle_gamma   90.00
#
_symmetry.space_group_name_H-M   'P 1'
#
loop_
_entity.id
_entity.type
_entity.pdbx_description
1 polymer ?
#
loop_
_entity_poly.entity_id
_entity_poly.type
_entity_poly.pdbx_seq_one_letter_code
_entity_poly.pdbx_strand_id
1 'polypeptide(L)'
;MPRDLRDEDVVAALALALAEDANPAYLVETLPAALKQVTGRDLQVLDRSVRDVTGAFSKVQVMIRDGDVGRWPGYDSMSYPLLAPSPKAEQTRAAIVAADASGGAPDSPRGPKAGWEPPPPVSRR
;
A
#
# COMPACT_ATOMS: atom_id res chain seq x y z
N MET A 1 -0.57 17.14 -0.61
CA MET A 1 0.76 17.11 -1.23
C MET A 1 1.83 17.06 -0.14
N PRO A 2 3.05 16.57 -0.46
CA PRO A 2 4.19 16.66 0.43
C PRO A 2 4.42 18.10 0.89
N ARG A 3 4.92 18.30 2.11
CA ARG A 3 5.32 19.64 2.55
C ARG A 3 6.52 20.08 1.68
N ASP A 4 6.49 21.33 1.26
CA ASP A 4 7.54 21.97 0.44
C ASP A 4 7.66 21.50 -1.03
N LEU A 5 6.66 20.77 -1.56
CA LEU A 5 6.59 20.51 -3.01
C LEU A 5 5.83 21.66 -3.69
N ARG A 6 6.50 22.39 -4.58
CA ARG A 6 5.92 23.54 -5.29
C ARG A 6 5.07 23.07 -6.45
N ASP A 7 3.96 23.75 -6.71
CA ASP A 7 3.06 23.41 -7.82
C ASP A 7 3.77 23.45 -9.18
N GLU A 8 4.70 24.39 -9.37
CA GLU A 8 5.50 24.50 -10.59
C GLU A 8 6.36 23.25 -10.87
N ASP A 9 6.93 22.65 -9.82
CA ASP A 9 7.73 21.43 -9.95
C ASP A 9 6.85 20.24 -10.34
N VAL A 10 5.60 20.21 -9.83
CA VAL A 10 4.61 19.18 -10.14
C VAL A 10 4.16 19.28 -11.59
N VAL A 11 3.87 20.49 -12.06
CA VAL A 11 3.48 20.71 -13.46
C VAL A 11 4.61 20.34 -14.41
N ALA A 12 5.85 20.71 -14.07
CA ALA A 12 7.02 20.32 -14.85
C ALA A 12 7.21 18.80 -14.90
N ALA A 13 7.07 18.12 -13.75
CA ALA A 13 7.16 16.66 -13.69
C ALA A 13 6.02 15.97 -14.46
N LEU A 14 4.79 16.49 -14.40
CA LEU A 14 3.67 15.98 -15.20
C LEU A 14 3.92 16.12 -16.70
N ALA A 15 4.51 17.24 -17.14
CA ALA A 15 4.86 17.43 -18.55
C ALA A 15 5.90 16.40 -19.03
N LEU A 16 6.92 16.10 -18.21
CA LEU A 16 7.91 15.07 -18.51
C LEU A 16 7.28 13.67 -18.54
N ALA A 17 6.47 13.33 -17.54
CA ALA A 17 5.81 12.04 -17.44
C ALA A 17 4.85 11.78 -18.62
N LEU A 18 4.09 12.81 -19.03
CA LEU A 18 3.18 12.72 -20.18
C LEU A 18 3.89 12.75 -21.55
N ALA A 19 5.12 13.26 -21.59
CA ALA A 19 5.95 13.16 -22.79
C ALA A 19 6.54 11.74 -22.96
N GLU A 20 6.79 11.03 -21.86
CA GLU A 20 7.20 9.62 -21.86
C GLU A 20 6.03 8.70 -22.22
N ASP A 21 4.88 8.87 -21.56
CA ASP A 21 3.63 8.19 -21.92
C ASP A 21 2.44 9.16 -21.84
N ALA A 22 1.81 9.41 -22.99
CA ALA A 22 0.68 10.33 -23.09
C ALA A 22 -0.59 9.81 -22.39
N ASN A 23 -0.67 8.53 -22.02
CA ASN A 23 -1.81 7.96 -21.33
C ASN A 23 -1.76 8.26 -19.82
N PRO A 24 -2.69 9.05 -19.28
CA PRO A 24 -2.68 9.45 -17.87
C PRO A 24 -2.86 8.29 -16.88
N ALA A 25 -3.34 7.12 -17.34
CA ALA A 25 -3.47 5.94 -16.51
C ALA A 25 -2.11 5.40 -16.02
N TYR A 26 -1.01 5.71 -16.73
CA TYR A 26 0.34 5.27 -16.40
C TYR A 26 1.16 6.30 -15.62
N LEU A 27 0.51 7.34 -15.08
CA LEU A 27 1.19 8.36 -14.27
C LEU A 27 1.81 7.78 -13.00
N VAL A 28 1.34 6.64 -12.49
CA VAL A 28 1.94 6.03 -11.29
C VAL A 28 3.34 5.49 -11.58
N GLU A 29 3.57 5.06 -12.81
CA GLU A 29 4.81 4.47 -13.28
C GLU A 29 5.80 5.54 -13.77
N THR A 30 5.32 6.54 -14.52
CA THR A 30 6.18 7.56 -15.15
C THR A 30 6.48 8.75 -14.24
N LEU A 31 5.51 9.19 -13.42
CA LEU A 31 5.65 10.39 -12.59
C LEU A 31 6.72 10.29 -11.49
N PRO A 32 6.99 9.13 -10.84
CA PRO A 32 8.07 9.04 -9.85
C PRO A 32 9.45 9.42 -10.42
N ALA A 33 9.78 8.94 -11.62
CA ALA A 33 11.05 9.25 -12.28
C ALA A 33 11.13 10.73 -12.65
N ALA A 34 10.04 11.29 -13.19
CA ALA A 34 9.95 12.71 -13.53
C ALA A 34 10.06 13.62 -12.30
N LEU A 35 9.40 13.27 -11.20
CA LEU A 35 9.50 14.00 -9.93
C LEU A 35 10.92 13.97 -9.40
N LYS A 36 11.60 12.82 -9.44
CA LYS A 36 13.01 12.71 -9.05
C LYS A 36 13.91 13.60 -9.90
N GLN A 37 13.66 13.70 -11.20
CA GLN A 37 14.44 14.54 -12.10
C GLN A 37 14.26 16.04 -11.80
N VAL A 38 13.04 16.49 -11.50
CA VAL A 38 12.74 17.90 -11.24
C VAL A 38 13.15 18.33 -9.84
N THR A 39 12.86 17.51 -8.82
CA THR A 39 13.01 17.91 -7.42
C THR A 39 14.22 17.28 -6.73
N GLY A 40 14.89 16.32 -7.36
CA GLY A 40 15.99 15.54 -6.75
C GLY A 40 15.55 14.63 -5.59
N ARG A 41 14.23 14.43 -5.41
CA ARG A 41 13.66 13.68 -4.28
C ARG A 41 13.02 12.40 -4.79
N ASP A 42 13.23 11.31 -4.05
CA ASP A 42 12.50 10.06 -4.26
C ASP A 42 11.10 10.17 -3.64
N LEU A 43 10.17 10.71 -4.43
CA LEU A 43 8.75 10.86 -4.07
C LEU A 43 7.95 9.64 -4.52
N GLN A 44 6.95 9.26 -3.73
CA GLN A 44 6.03 8.20 -4.11
C GLN A 44 4.75 8.74 -4.71
N VAL A 45 4.25 8.02 -5.72
CA VAL A 45 3.01 8.32 -6.43
C VAL A 45 2.06 7.14 -6.23
N LEU A 46 0.82 7.43 -5.87
CA LEU A 46 -0.24 6.44 -5.70
C LEU A 46 -1.40 6.73 -6.62
N ASP A 47 -1.99 5.68 -7.20
CA ASP A 47 -3.25 5.81 -7.91
C ASP A 47 -4.40 6.11 -6.94
N ARG A 48 -5.15 7.16 -7.25
CA ARG A 48 -6.41 7.53 -6.58
C ARG A 48 -7.53 7.73 -7.59
N SER A 49 -7.33 7.22 -8.80
CA SER A 49 -8.31 7.29 -9.87
C SER A 49 -9.60 6.63 -9.45
N VAL A 50 -10.71 7.25 -9.82
CA VAL A 50 -12.05 6.72 -9.56
C VAL A 50 -12.67 6.38 -10.91
N ARG A 51 -13.22 5.17 -11.01
CA ARG A 51 -13.97 4.72 -12.17
C ARG A 51 -15.33 4.24 -11.75
N ASP A 52 -16.35 4.61 -12.51
CA ASP A 52 -17.68 4.06 -12.34
C ASP A 52 -17.75 2.62 -12.87
N VAL A 53 -18.75 1.86 -12.42
CA VAL A 53 -18.88 0.43 -12.78
C VAL A 53 -19.20 0.27 -14.28
N THR A 54 -19.83 1.28 -14.90
CA THR A 54 -20.17 1.25 -16.33
C THR A 54 -19.01 1.63 -17.23
N GLY A 55 -17.93 2.20 -16.67
CA GLY A 55 -16.75 2.67 -17.39
C GLY A 55 -16.96 3.96 -18.17
N ALA A 56 -18.16 4.55 -18.14
CA ALA A 56 -18.51 5.79 -18.83
C ALA A 56 -17.89 7.03 -18.17
N PHE A 57 -17.55 6.95 -16.89
CA PHE A 57 -16.90 8.02 -16.15
C PHE A 57 -15.63 7.52 -15.46
N SER A 58 -14.50 8.07 -15.87
CA SER A 58 -13.23 7.93 -15.16
C SER A 58 -12.71 9.31 -14.77
N LYS A 59 -12.20 9.41 -13.55
CA LYS A 59 -11.47 10.57 -13.08
C LYS A 59 -10.08 10.10 -12.64
N VAL A 60 -9.07 10.41 -13.44
CA VAL A 60 -7.68 10.11 -13.12
C VAL A 60 -7.21 11.05 -12.03
N GLN A 61 -6.68 10.48 -10.94
CA GLN A 61 -6.11 11.24 -9.82
C GLN A 61 -4.92 10.49 -9.28
N VAL A 62 -3.86 11.22 -8.97
CA VAL A 62 -2.68 10.66 -8.30
C VAL A 62 -2.40 11.41 -7.02
N MET A 63 -1.86 10.69 -6.04
CA MET A 63 -1.41 11.27 -4.78
C MET A 63 0.11 11.16 -4.67
N ILE A 64 0.77 12.31 -4.52
CA ILE A 64 2.21 12.39 -4.30
C ILE A 64 2.47 12.48 -2.80
N ARG A 65 3.44 11.72 -2.29
CA ARG A 65 3.82 11.70 -0.86
C ARG A 65 5.32 11.53 -0.66
N ASP A 66 5.77 11.88 0.54
CA ASP A 66 7.11 11.55 1.04
C ASP A 66 7.13 10.13 1.62
N GLY A 67 8.09 9.30 1.21
CA GLY A 67 8.44 8.02 1.86
C GLY A 67 7.65 6.78 1.42
N ASP A 68 8.12 5.62 1.93
CA ASP A 68 7.65 4.27 1.61
C ASP A 68 6.27 3.89 2.18
N VAL A 69 5.56 3.01 1.45
CA VAL A 69 4.25 2.43 1.82
C VAL A 69 4.30 1.87 3.24
N GLY A 70 3.68 2.56 4.20
CA GLY A 70 3.58 2.14 5.60
C GLY A 70 3.95 3.22 6.62
N ARG A 71 4.67 4.28 6.23
CA ARG A 71 5.06 5.37 7.14
C ARG A 71 4.23 6.62 6.90
N TRP A 72 2.94 6.56 7.24
CA TRP A 72 2.21 7.80 7.50
C TRP A 72 2.86 8.48 8.72
N PRO A 73 3.10 9.80 8.79
CA PRO A 73 3.70 10.42 9.98
C PRO A 73 2.89 10.19 11.27
N GLY A 74 1.56 10.14 11.14
CA GLY A 74 0.66 9.73 12.23
C GLY A 74 0.63 8.21 12.48
N TYR A 75 1.11 7.41 11.52
CA TYR A 75 1.40 5.99 11.74
C TYR A 75 2.83 5.76 12.21
N ASP A 76 3.83 6.62 12.03
CA ASP A 76 5.16 6.44 12.64
C ASP A 76 5.06 6.46 14.18
N SER A 77 4.04 7.15 14.69
CA SER A 77 3.66 7.18 16.10
C SER A 77 2.73 6.04 16.54
N MET A 78 2.14 5.29 15.60
CA MET A 78 1.17 4.18 15.84
C MET A 78 1.59 2.83 15.24
N SER A 79 2.69 2.79 14.47
CA SER A 79 3.37 1.60 13.96
C SER A 79 4.15 1.03 15.14
N TYR A 80 3.36 0.60 16.11
CA TYR A 80 3.67 -0.28 17.22
C TYR A 80 5.03 -0.08 17.92
N PRO A 81 5.01 0.42 19.17
CA PRO A 81 5.94 -0.03 20.19
C PRO A 81 5.71 -1.53 20.55
N LEU A 82 5.46 -2.43 19.59
CA LEU A 82 5.49 -3.88 19.81
C LEU A 82 6.88 -4.49 19.59
N LEU A 83 7.85 -3.67 19.16
CA LEU A 83 9.24 -4.08 19.00
C LEU A 83 10.22 -3.20 19.77
N ALA A 84 9.75 -2.35 20.69
CA ALA A 84 10.66 -1.83 21.70
C ALA A 84 11.02 -3.00 22.64
N PRO A 85 12.30 -3.38 22.77
CA PRO A 85 12.70 -4.44 23.68
C PRO A 85 12.27 -4.05 25.10
N SER A 86 11.31 -4.79 25.63
CA SER A 86 10.89 -4.65 27.02
C SER A 86 10.99 -6.02 27.67
N PRO A 87 11.26 -6.09 28.98
CA PRO A 87 11.34 -7.36 29.69
C PRO A 87 10.09 -8.22 29.48
N LYS A 88 8.90 -7.59 29.37
CA LYS A 88 7.63 -8.26 29.12
C LYS A 88 7.50 -8.78 27.68
N ALA A 89 7.99 -8.03 26.69
CA ALA A 89 8.00 -8.47 25.30
C ALA A 89 8.94 -9.67 25.09
N GLU A 90 10.12 -9.66 25.71
CA GLU A 90 11.07 -10.79 25.68
C GLU A 90 10.50 -12.02 26.40
N GLN A 91 9.88 -11.83 27.57
CA GLN A 91 9.21 -12.92 28.28
C GLN A 91 8.07 -13.54 27.46
N THR A 92 7.28 -12.72 26.77
CA THR A 92 6.20 -13.19 25.89
C THR A 92 6.75 -13.96 24.70
N ARG A 93 7.84 -13.46 24.07
CA ARG A 93 8.52 -14.15 22.98
C ARG A 93 9.08 -15.51 23.42
N ALA A 94 9.71 -15.56 24.60
CA ALA A 94 10.20 -16.81 25.18
C ALA A 94 9.07 -17.81 25.47
N ALA A 95 7.91 -17.33 25.95
CA ALA A 95 6.74 -18.16 26.19
C ALA A 95 6.14 -18.74 24.90
N ILE A 96 6.09 -17.96 23.82
CA ILE A 96 5.64 -18.42 22.50
C ILE A 96 6.58 -19.51 21.95
N VAL A 97 7.90 -19.29 22.01
CA VAL A 97 8.89 -20.28 21.58
C VAL A 97 8.79 -21.57 22.40
N ALA A 98 8.53 -21.47 23.71
CA ALA A 98 8.32 -22.63 24.57
C ALA A 98 7.00 -23.38 24.26
N ALA A 99 5.94 -22.66 23.87
CA ALA A 99 4.67 -23.23 23.45
C ALA A 99 4.79 -23.96 22.10
N ASP A 100 5.54 -23.39 21.15
CA ASP A 100 5.79 -24.02 19.85
C ASP A 100 6.72 -25.25 19.98
N ALA A 101 7.67 -25.23 20.92
CA ALA A 101 8.56 -26.36 21.20
C ALA A 101 7.89 -27.53 21.93
N SER A 102 6.74 -27.30 22.59
CA SER A 102 5.99 -28.34 23.33
C SER A 102 5.03 -29.16 22.47
N GLY A 103 5.06 -29.00 21.14
CA GLY A 103 4.59 -30.03 20.21
C GLY A 103 3.13 -30.44 20.37
N GLY A 104 2.21 -29.54 20.04
CA GLY A 104 0.85 -29.92 19.64
C GLY A 104 0.73 -29.78 18.13
N ALA A 105 0.45 -30.87 17.42
CA ALA A 105 0.11 -30.82 16.00
C ALA A 105 -0.96 -29.75 15.74
N PRO A 106 -0.98 -29.08 14.56
CA PRO A 106 -2.03 -28.13 14.25
C PRO A 106 -3.36 -28.89 14.14
N ASP A 107 -4.14 -28.86 15.22
CA ASP A 107 -5.53 -29.33 15.28
C ASP A 107 -6.49 -28.36 14.57
N SER A 108 -5.98 -27.63 13.57
CA SER A 108 -6.80 -26.89 12.64
C SER A 108 -7.34 -27.91 11.63
N PRO A 109 -8.67 -28.15 11.57
CA PRO A 109 -9.22 -29.05 10.59
C PRO A 109 -8.82 -28.57 9.19
N ARG A 110 -8.06 -29.38 8.45
CA ARG A 110 -7.82 -29.15 7.03
C ARG A 110 -9.12 -29.41 6.29
N GLY A 111 -9.87 -28.34 6.04
CA GLY A 111 -11.10 -28.40 5.27
C GLY A 111 -11.92 -27.12 5.41
N PRO A 112 -12.92 -26.91 4.54
CA PRO A 112 -13.91 -25.86 4.72
C PRO A 112 -14.52 -25.96 6.12
N LYS A 113 -14.82 -24.81 6.74
CA LYS A 113 -15.52 -24.77 8.03
C LYS A 113 -16.79 -25.61 7.93
N ALA A 114 -17.01 -26.52 8.88
CA ALA A 114 -18.21 -27.37 8.89
C ALA A 114 -19.48 -26.50 8.79
N GLY A 115 -20.32 -26.79 7.77
CA GLY A 115 -21.53 -26.02 7.48
C GLY A 115 -21.36 -24.80 6.55
N TRP A 116 -20.16 -24.58 6.00
CA TRP A 116 -19.93 -23.56 4.98
C TRP A 116 -20.02 -24.19 3.58
N GLU A 117 -21.03 -23.79 2.79
CA GLU A 117 -21.08 -24.06 1.36
C GLU A 117 -20.81 -22.76 0.58
N PRO A 118 -19.96 -22.80 -0.47
CA PRO A 118 -19.76 -21.65 -1.34
C PRO A 118 -21.07 -21.31 -2.09
N PRO A 119 -21.39 -20.03 -2.33
CA PRO A 119 -22.54 -19.66 -3.14
C PRO A 119 -22.41 -20.25 -4.56
N PRO A 120 -23.54 -20.62 -5.20
CA PRO A 120 -23.51 -21.20 -6.54
C PRO A 120 -22.87 -20.24 -7.54
N PRO A 121 -22.09 -20.75 -8.51
CA PRO A 121 -21.46 -19.91 -9.52
C PRO A 121 -22.53 -19.18 -10.34
N VAL A 122 -22.44 -17.85 -10.40
CA VAL A 122 -23.29 -17.04 -11.29
C VAL A 122 -23.00 -17.43 -12.73
N SER A 123 -24.00 -17.95 -13.45
CA SER A 123 -23.89 -18.22 -14.88
C SER A 123 -23.64 -16.90 -15.60
N ARG A 124 -22.46 -16.75 -16.22
CA ARG A 124 -22.24 -15.67 -17.19
C ARG A 124 -23.22 -15.88 -18.35
N ARG A 125 -24.05 -14.88 -18.59
CA ARG A 125 -24.89 -14.76 -19.78
C ARG A 125 -24.34 -13.64 -20.66
#